data_AF-A0A7S3I3B6-F1
#
_entry.id   AF-A0A7S3I3B6-F1
#
_cell.length_a   1.000
_cell.length_b   1.000
_cell.length_c   1.000
_cell.angle_alpha   90.00
_cell.angle_beta   90.00
_cell.angle_gamma   90.00
#
_symmetry.space_group_name_H-M   'P 1'
#
loop_
_entity.id
_entity.type
_entity.pdbx_description
1 polymer ?
#
loop_
_entity_poly.entity_id
_entity_poly.type
_entity_poly.pdbx_seq_one_letter_code
_entity_poly.pdbx_strand_id
1 'polypeptide(L)'
;VITFVLLLSLVLPNPVAAWWGTAHMIIARIAQKDLAENDPSVLDAVTRILKQSTFDSYLHLEDQYPFVESATFADVIKAAGFSDQSQWHFVDTPFFPDHGSKEPTPAPNQYNVTWAIEEMVSSLKQTTRGGQKHEPIDYDLAQSFNLRLLIHYVGDIHQPLHTVT
;
A
#
# COMPACT_ATOMS: atom_id res chain seq x y z
N VAL A 1 -13.92 41.11 20.02
CA VAL A 1 -13.72 39.74 20.53
C VAL A 1 -13.98 38.70 19.44
N ILE A 2 -15.16 38.68 18.79
CA ILE A 2 -15.50 37.71 17.73
C ILE A 2 -14.52 37.73 16.53
N THR A 3 -14.07 38.91 16.09
CA THR A 3 -13.11 39.05 14.98
C THR A 3 -11.72 38.49 15.31
N PHE A 4 -11.33 38.50 16.59
CA PHE A 4 -10.01 37.99 17.03
C PHE A 4 -10.00 36.46 17.11
N VAL A 5 -11.15 35.84 17.41
CA VAL A 5 -11.32 34.37 17.48
C VAL A 5 -11.30 33.75 16.08
N LEU A 6 -11.91 34.40 15.07
CA LEU A 6 -11.89 33.95 13.67
C LEU A 6 -10.48 34.02 13.03
N LEU A 7 -9.69 35.02 13.40
CA LEU A 7 -8.29 35.13 12.95
C LEU A 7 -7.39 34.06 13.59
N LEU A 8 -7.66 33.64 14.83
CA LEU A 8 -6.89 32.61 15.51
C LEU A 8 -7.08 31.21 14.90
N SER A 9 -8.27 30.90 14.36
CA SER A 9 -8.53 29.61 13.69
C SER A 9 -7.89 29.46 12.31
N LEU A 10 -7.50 30.55 11.65
CA LEU A 10 -6.84 30.54 10.34
C LEU A 10 -5.32 30.37 10.42
N VAL A 11 -4.72 30.59 11.58
CA VAL A 11 -3.26 30.60 11.78
C VAL A 11 -2.75 29.29 12.43
N LEU A 12 -3.66 28.44 12.91
CA LEU A 12 -3.29 27.12 13.43
C LEU A 12 -3.11 26.16 12.24
N PRO A 13 -1.91 25.58 12.02
CA PRO A 13 -1.75 24.54 11.03
C PRO A 13 -2.60 23.34 11.46
N ASN A 14 -3.71 23.10 10.77
CA ASN A 14 -4.43 21.85 10.91
C ASN A 14 -3.55 20.77 10.26
N PRO A 15 -3.14 19.72 10.99
CA PRO A 15 -2.50 18.58 10.34
C PRO A 15 -3.51 18.03 9.34
N VAL A 16 -3.20 18.16 8.05
CA VAL A 16 -3.99 17.49 7.04
C VAL A 16 -3.63 16.02 7.19
N ALA A 17 -4.58 15.22 7.68
CA ALA A 17 -4.49 13.75 7.65
C ALA A 17 -4.66 13.30 6.19
N ALA A 18 -3.70 13.68 5.35
CA ALA A 18 -3.65 13.28 3.97
C ALA A 18 -2.96 11.91 3.92
N TRP A 19 -3.52 11.02 3.11
CA TRP A 19 -2.86 9.76 2.73
C TRP A 19 -2.83 8.61 3.74
N TRP A 20 -3.66 8.63 4.79
CA TRP A 20 -3.93 7.42 5.57
C TRP A 20 -4.93 6.51 4.85
N GLY A 21 -5.58 5.58 5.57
CA GLY A 21 -6.44 4.55 4.97
C GLY A 21 -7.46 5.05 3.93
N THR A 22 -8.07 6.23 4.13
CA THR A 22 -9.04 6.80 3.17
C THR A 22 -8.43 7.05 1.79
N ALA A 23 -7.20 7.57 1.69
CA ALA A 23 -6.59 7.83 0.39
C ALA A 23 -6.22 6.52 -0.32
N HIS A 24 -5.68 5.55 0.41
CA HIS A 24 -5.43 4.21 -0.12
C HIS A 24 -6.70 3.58 -0.69
N MET A 25 -7.82 3.68 0.04
CA MET A 25 -9.11 3.20 -0.45
C MET A 25 -9.60 3.97 -1.69
N ILE A 26 -9.38 5.29 -1.78
CA ILE A 26 -9.72 6.06 -2.98
C ILE A 26 -8.90 5.58 -4.18
N ILE A 27 -7.58 5.40 -4.04
CA ILE A 27 -6.71 4.91 -5.11
C ILE A 27 -7.16 3.52 -5.56
N ALA A 28 -7.41 2.61 -4.62
CA ALA A 28 -7.87 1.27 -4.92
C ALA A 28 -9.26 1.27 -5.58
N ARG A 29 -10.16 2.18 -5.18
CA ARG A 29 -11.47 2.35 -5.84
C ARG A 29 -11.32 2.84 -7.27
N ILE A 30 -10.41 3.77 -7.54
CA ILE A 30 -10.12 4.25 -8.89
C ILE A 30 -9.62 3.09 -9.76
N ALA A 31 -8.62 2.34 -9.28
CA ALA A 31 -8.10 1.17 -9.98
C ALA A 31 -9.17 0.09 -10.22
N GLN A 32 -10.03 -0.17 -9.23
CA GLN A 32 -11.14 -1.11 -9.37
C GLN A 32 -12.13 -0.66 -10.45
N LYS A 33 -12.47 0.63 -10.50
CA LYS A 33 -13.38 1.17 -11.53
C LYS A 33 -12.76 1.10 -12.92
N ASP A 34 -11.48 1.44 -13.04
CA ASP A 34 -10.73 1.33 -14.30
C ASP A 34 -10.72 -0.12 -14.82
N LEU A 35 -10.41 -1.09 -13.97
CA LEU A 35 -10.48 -2.52 -14.34
C LEU A 35 -11.90 -2.96 -14.69
N ALA A 36 -12.93 -2.47 -14.00
CA ALA A 36 -14.32 -2.82 -14.34
C ALA A 36 -14.73 -2.31 -15.74
N GLU A 37 -14.22 -1.13 -16.12
CA GLU A 37 -14.51 -0.49 -17.41
C GLU A 37 -13.66 -1.07 -18.55
N ASN A 38 -12.38 -1.33 -18.30
CA ASN A 38 -11.39 -1.64 -19.34
C ASN A 38 -10.98 -3.12 -19.39
N ASP A 39 -10.93 -3.82 -18.24
CA ASP A 39 -10.39 -5.19 -18.12
C ASP A 39 -11.18 -6.07 -17.12
N PRO A 40 -12.48 -6.33 -17.35
CA PRO A 40 -13.33 -7.02 -16.37
C PRO A 40 -12.87 -8.45 -16.05
N SER A 41 -12.22 -9.14 -16.98
CA SER A 41 -11.63 -10.45 -16.74
C SER A 41 -10.47 -10.43 -15.74
N VAL A 42 -9.69 -9.33 -15.72
CA VAL A 42 -8.64 -9.09 -14.74
C VAL A 42 -9.26 -8.79 -13.39
N LEU A 43 -10.31 -7.96 -13.34
CA LEU A 43 -11.05 -7.70 -12.10
C LEU A 43 -11.61 -8.99 -11.48
N ASP A 44 -12.16 -9.90 -12.29
CA ASP A 44 -12.65 -11.21 -11.83
C ASP A 44 -11.52 -12.10 -11.29
N ALA A 45 -10.34 -12.09 -11.94
CA ALA A 45 -9.18 -12.84 -11.47
C ALA A 45 -8.67 -12.30 -10.12
N VAL A 46 -8.47 -10.98 -10.03
CA VAL A 46 -8.08 -10.29 -8.80
C VAL A 46 -9.09 -10.54 -7.68
N THR A 47 -10.38 -10.42 -7.96
CA THR A 47 -11.45 -10.66 -6.97
C THR A 47 -11.44 -12.10 -6.46
N ARG A 48 -11.17 -13.09 -7.31
CA ARG A 48 -11.02 -14.49 -6.85
C ARG A 48 -9.82 -14.67 -5.94
N ILE A 49 -8.69 -14.06 -6.27
CA ILE A 49 -7.49 -14.11 -5.43
C ILE A 49 -7.75 -13.45 -4.06
N LEU A 50 -8.47 -12.33 -4.03
CA LEU A 50 -8.73 -11.58 -2.78
C LEU A 50 -9.83 -12.18 -1.89
N LYS A 51 -10.59 -13.17 -2.36
CA LYS A 51 -11.66 -13.84 -1.59
C LYS A 51 -11.15 -14.86 -0.54
N GLN A 52 -9.85 -14.91 -0.29
CA GLN A 52 -9.27 -15.76 0.75
C GLN A 52 -9.70 -15.28 2.15
N SER A 53 -10.57 -16.03 2.81
CA SER A 53 -11.18 -15.66 4.11
C SER A 53 -10.18 -15.60 5.26
N THR A 54 -8.98 -16.16 5.08
CA THR A 54 -7.88 -16.12 6.06
C THR A 54 -7.54 -14.70 6.50
N PHE A 55 -7.78 -13.69 5.65
CA PHE A 55 -7.46 -12.30 5.95
C PHE A 55 -8.65 -11.44 6.38
N ASP A 56 -9.86 -12.00 6.46
CA ASP A 56 -11.09 -11.22 6.71
C ASP A 56 -11.04 -10.46 8.04
N SER A 57 -10.36 -10.98 9.07
CA SER A 57 -10.20 -10.28 10.35
C SER A 57 -9.42 -8.96 10.27
N TYR A 58 -8.68 -8.74 9.19
CA TYR A 58 -7.93 -7.51 8.94
C TYR A 58 -8.71 -6.51 8.08
N LEU A 59 -9.90 -6.88 7.60
CA LEU A 59 -10.75 -6.15 6.68
C LEU A 59 -12.03 -5.73 7.44
N HIS A 60 -12.11 -4.47 7.87
CA HIS A 60 -13.20 -3.97 8.72
C HIS A 60 -13.71 -2.56 8.37
N LEU A 61 -13.25 -1.97 7.27
CA LEU A 61 -13.56 -0.61 6.85
C LEU A 61 -14.68 -0.54 5.80
N GLU A 62 -14.76 -1.51 4.88
CA GLU A 62 -15.77 -1.57 3.83
C GLU A 62 -16.30 -3.00 3.68
N ASP A 63 -17.39 -3.31 4.39
CA ASP A 63 -18.09 -4.60 4.33
C ASP A 63 -18.24 -5.12 2.88
N GLN A 64 -17.50 -6.18 2.56
CA GLN A 64 -17.54 -6.93 1.28
C GLN A 64 -16.90 -6.26 0.04
N TYR A 65 -15.99 -5.28 0.21
CA TYR A 65 -15.20 -4.72 -0.91
C TYR A 65 -13.74 -5.18 -0.86
N PRO A 66 -13.43 -6.45 -1.17
CA PRO A 66 -12.11 -7.04 -0.92
C PRO A 66 -11.00 -6.32 -1.67
N PHE A 67 -11.26 -5.74 -2.85
CA PHE A 67 -10.26 -4.95 -3.59
C PHE A 67 -9.88 -3.67 -2.84
N VAL A 68 -10.89 -2.86 -2.45
CA VAL A 68 -10.68 -1.52 -1.89
C VAL A 68 -10.12 -1.63 -0.48
N GLU A 69 -10.66 -2.55 0.30
CA GLU A 69 -10.28 -2.75 1.69
C GLU A 69 -8.88 -3.35 1.84
N SER A 70 -8.40 -4.08 0.82
CA SER A 70 -7.00 -4.52 0.76
C SER A 70 -6.01 -3.36 0.81
N ALA A 71 -6.43 -2.16 0.43
CA ALA A 71 -5.56 -1.00 0.40
C ALA A 71 -5.08 -0.55 1.78
N THR A 72 -5.68 -1.01 2.88
CA THR A 72 -5.18 -0.72 4.25
C THR A 72 -4.45 -1.90 4.88
N PHE A 73 -4.37 -3.04 4.20
CA PHE A 73 -3.93 -4.30 4.78
C PHE A 73 -2.49 -4.24 5.34
N ALA A 74 -1.54 -3.67 4.58
CA ALA A 74 -0.14 -3.62 4.99
C ALA A 74 0.03 -2.85 6.31
N ASP A 75 -0.63 -1.70 6.47
CA ASP A 75 -0.60 -0.95 7.72
C ASP A 75 -1.20 -1.71 8.90
N VAL A 76 -2.32 -2.40 8.68
CA VAL A 76 -2.99 -3.19 9.72
C VAL A 76 -2.09 -4.33 10.20
N ILE A 77 -1.51 -5.11 9.29
CA ILE A 77 -0.67 -6.26 9.69
C ILE A 77 0.67 -5.82 10.29
N LYS A 78 1.20 -4.64 9.90
CA LYS A 78 2.38 -4.02 10.53
C LYS A 78 2.17 -3.85 12.02
N ALA A 79 1.00 -3.34 12.40
CA ALA A 79 0.60 -3.18 13.80
C ALA A 79 0.29 -4.51 14.51
N ALA A 80 0.00 -5.58 13.76
CA ALA A 80 -0.37 -6.90 14.27
C ALA A 80 0.82 -7.89 14.39
N GLY A 81 2.06 -7.41 14.26
CA GLY A 81 3.27 -8.23 14.46
C GLY A 81 4.08 -8.50 13.17
N PHE A 82 3.65 -7.99 12.02
CA PHE A 82 4.42 -8.04 10.77
C PHE A 82 5.24 -6.75 10.61
N SER A 83 6.03 -6.38 11.61
CA SER A 83 6.79 -5.11 11.59
C SER A 83 7.99 -5.12 10.62
N ASP A 84 8.44 -6.29 10.17
CA ASP A 84 9.60 -6.42 9.29
C ASP A 84 9.40 -5.73 7.93
N GLN A 85 8.15 -5.62 7.47
CA GLN A 85 7.78 -4.87 6.27
C GLN A 85 7.72 -3.34 6.47
N SER A 86 8.07 -2.80 7.65
CA SER A 86 7.96 -1.36 7.92
C SER A 86 8.72 -0.51 6.91
N GLN A 87 9.89 -1.00 6.47
CA GLN A 87 10.74 -0.33 5.48
C GLN A 87 10.16 -0.38 4.06
N TRP A 88 9.20 -1.26 3.80
CA TRP A 88 8.59 -1.45 2.47
C TRP A 88 7.54 -0.38 2.14
N HIS A 89 7.18 0.48 3.11
CA HIS A 89 6.19 1.54 2.93
C HIS A 89 6.74 2.82 2.31
N PHE A 90 8.07 2.98 2.23
CA PHE A 90 8.68 4.24 1.81
C PHE A 90 10.08 4.01 1.21
N VAL A 91 10.66 5.08 0.69
CA VAL A 91 12.08 5.19 0.36
C VAL A 91 12.62 6.49 0.95
N ASP A 92 13.60 6.39 1.84
CA ASP A 92 14.19 7.55 2.49
C ASP A 92 15.23 8.21 1.58
N THR A 93 14.80 9.24 0.84
CA THR A 93 15.70 10.08 0.03
C THR A 93 15.91 11.43 0.73
N PRO A 94 17.14 11.78 1.15
CA PRO A 94 17.39 13.05 1.83
C PRO A 94 16.99 14.26 0.97
N PHE A 95 16.28 15.22 1.57
CA PHE A 95 16.00 16.50 0.92
C PHE A 95 17.19 17.46 1.04
N PHE A 96 17.68 17.95 -0.10
CA PHE A 96 18.74 18.98 -0.16
C PHE A 96 18.16 20.35 -0.54
N PRO A 97 18.00 21.29 0.42
CA PRO A 97 17.38 22.60 0.17
C PRO A 97 18.15 23.49 -0.80
N ASP A 98 19.45 23.24 -0.95
CA ASP A 98 20.35 23.96 -1.84
C ASP A 98 20.37 23.41 -3.28
N HIS A 99 19.50 22.44 -3.60
CA HIS A 99 19.42 21.73 -4.88
C HIS A 99 20.74 21.02 -5.29
N GLY A 100 21.67 20.83 -4.36
CA GLY A 100 22.89 20.08 -4.63
C GLY A 100 22.55 18.62 -4.93
N SER A 101 22.96 18.10 -6.08
CA SER A 101 22.91 16.66 -6.37
C SER A 101 24.01 15.97 -5.56
N LYS A 102 23.69 15.63 -4.31
CA LYS A 102 24.52 14.73 -3.51
C LYS A 102 23.87 13.36 -3.54
N GLU A 103 24.65 12.35 -3.87
CA GLU A 103 24.22 10.97 -3.62
C GLU A 103 23.89 10.82 -2.13
N PRO A 104 22.76 10.17 -1.78
CA PRO A 104 22.43 9.94 -0.38
C PRO A 104 23.55 9.16 0.31
N THR A 105 23.99 9.65 1.47
CA THR A 105 24.97 8.96 2.32
C THR A 105 24.44 8.84 3.74
N PRO A 106 24.14 7.63 4.25
CA PRO A 106 24.22 6.34 3.54
C PRO A 106 23.21 6.25 2.38
N ALA A 107 23.45 5.33 1.45
CA ALA A 107 22.49 5.05 0.38
C ALA A 107 21.13 4.60 0.98
N PRO A 108 20.01 4.83 0.27
CA PRO A 108 18.71 4.39 0.76
C PRO A 108 18.68 2.88 0.99
N ASN A 109 17.85 2.43 1.93
CA ASN A 109 17.65 1.01 2.17
C ASN A 109 17.21 0.32 0.86
N GLN A 110 17.85 -0.79 0.49
CA GLN A 110 17.51 -1.56 -0.70
C GLN A 110 16.17 -2.29 -0.58
N TYR A 111 15.76 -2.65 0.64
CA TYR A 111 14.48 -3.31 0.93
C TYR A 111 13.42 -2.25 1.24
N ASN A 112 13.09 -1.46 0.22
CA ASN A 112 12.17 -0.33 0.30
C ASN A 112 10.90 -0.59 -0.55
N VAL A 113 10.04 0.42 -0.69
CA VAL A 113 8.79 0.32 -1.46
C VAL A 113 8.98 -0.11 -2.93
N THR A 114 10.06 0.30 -3.59
CA THR A 114 10.30 -0.10 -5.00
C THR A 114 10.64 -1.58 -5.09
N TRP A 115 11.50 -2.08 -4.20
CA TRP A 115 11.82 -3.50 -4.10
C TRP A 115 10.57 -4.33 -3.77
N ALA A 116 9.77 -3.88 -2.81
CA ALA A 116 8.55 -4.60 -2.42
C ALA A 116 7.58 -4.73 -3.59
N ILE A 117 7.34 -3.65 -4.34
CA ILE A 117 6.48 -3.68 -5.54
C ILE A 117 7.04 -4.67 -6.57
N GLU A 118 8.35 -4.66 -6.83
CA GLU A 118 8.99 -5.59 -7.77
C GLU A 118 8.81 -7.06 -7.36
N GLU A 119 9.01 -7.38 -6.08
CA GLU A 119 8.81 -8.73 -5.55
C GLU A 119 7.34 -9.18 -5.63
N MET A 120 6.38 -8.32 -5.26
CA MET A 120 4.96 -8.67 -5.34
C MET A 120 4.54 -8.90 -6.79
N VAL A 121 4.99 -8.06 -7.72
CA VAL A 121 4.73 -8.22 -9.16
C VAL A 121 5.39 -9.50 -9.70
N SER A 122 6.63 -9.79 -9.28
CA SER A 122 7.33 -11.01 -9.64
C SER A 122 6.56 -12.25 -9.17
N SER A 123 6.11 -12.25 -7.91
CA SER A 123 5.31 -13.33 -7.34
C SER A 123 3.98 -13.53 -8.08
N LEU A 124 3.26 -12.44 -8.40
CA LEU A 124 1.98 -12.49 -9.13
C LEU A 124 2.12 -13.00 -10.57
N LYS A 125 3.30 -12.82 -11.19
CA LYS A 125 3.59 -13.35 -12.53
C LYS A 125 3.95 -14.84 -12.53
N GLN A 126 4.26 -15.44 -11.38
CA GLN A 126 4.60 -16.86 -11.34
C GLN A 126 3.36 -17.71 -11.63
N THR A 127 3.31 -18.33 -12.81
CA THR A 127 2.14 -19.12 -13.26
C THR A 127 2.14 -20.57 -12.74
N THR A 128 3.21 -21.00 -12.08
CA THR A 128 3.32 -22.34 -11.51
C THR A 128 2.87 -22.31 -10.05
N ARG A 129 1.71 -22.94 -9.75
CA ARG A 129 1.49 -23.55 -8.44
C ARG A 129 2.68 -24.49 -8.23
N GLY A 130 3.59 -24.14 -7.32
CA GLY A 130 4.81 -24.89 -7.10
C GLY A 130 4.52 -26.39 -7.07
N GLY A 131 5.06 -27.15 -8.03
CA GLY A 131 4.92 -28.61 -8.10
C GLY A 131 5.67 -29.36 -6.98
N GLN A 132 6.16 -28.63 -5.98
CA GLN A 132 6.81 -29.17 -4.80
C GLN A 132 5.69 -29.59 -3.83
N LYS A 133 5.60 -30.90 -3.58
CA LYS A 133 4.63 -31.54 -2.66
C LYS A 133 4.65 -31.02 -1.20
N HIS A 134 5.45 -30.00 -0.89
CA HIS A 134 5.78 -29.53 0.45
C HIS A 134 6.01 -28.00 0.54
N GLU A 135 5.40 -27.18 -0.32
CA GLU A 135 5.39 -25.74 -0.02
C GLU A 135 4.66 -25.51 1.31
N PRO A 136 5.29 -24.83 2.29
CA PRO A 136 4.71 -24.65 3.62
C PRO A 136 3.50 -23.72 3.63
N ILE A 137 3.29 -22.97 2.54
CA ILE A 137 2.21 -21.99 2.38
C ILE A 137 1.43 -22.31 1.11
N ASP A 138 0.10 -22.30 1.21
CA ASP A 138 -0.79 -22.45 0.06
C ASP A 138 -0.52 -21.35 -0.97
N TYR A 139 -0.44 -21.74 -2.25
CA TYR A 139 -0.09 -20.81 -3.32
C TYR A 139 -1.15 -19.69 -3.47
N ASP A 140 -2.44 -20.01 -3.40
CA ASP A 140 -3.48 -18.99 -3.57
C ASP A 140 -3.48 -18.02 -2.37
N LEU A 141 -3.16 -18.51 -1.18
CA LEU A 141 -2.95 -17.69 0.02
C LEU A 141 -1.76 -16.73 -0.15
N ALA A 142 -0.63 -17.22 -0.66
CA ALA A 142 0.55 -16.40 -0.92
C ALA A 142 0.26 -15.32 -1.98
N GLN A 143 -0.45 -15.68 -3.06
CA GLN A 143 -0.88 -14.73 -4.08
C GLN A 143 -1.85 -13.68 -3.51
N SER A 144 -2.77 -14.09 -2.64
CA SER A 144 -3.67 -13.15 -1.96
C SER A 144 -2.91 -12.18 -1.06
N PHE A 145 -1.94 -12.67 -0.29
CA PHE A 145 -1.11 -11.82 0.56
C PHE A 145 -0.33 -10.79 -0.26
N ASN A 146 0.36 -11.23 -1.31
CA ASN A 146 1.18 -10.37 -2.16
C ASN A 146 0.34 -9.35 -2.95
N LEU A 147 -0.84 -9.73 -3.42
CA LEU A 147 -1.76 -8.81 -4.08
C LEU A 147 -2.26 -7.71 -3.14
N ARG A 148 -2.56 -8.04 -1.88
CA ARG A 148 -2.97 -7.05 -0.87
C ARG A 148 -1.85 -6.05 -0.59
N LEU A 149 -0.63 -6.54 -0.43
CA LEU A 149 0.55 -5.69 -0.26
C LEU A 149 0.79 -4.79 -1.48
N LEU A 150 0.68 -5.33 -2.70
CA LEU A 150 0.84 -4.56 -3.92
C LEU A 150 -0.18 -3.41 -4.03
N ILE A 151 -1.46 -3.67 -3.73
CA ILE A 151 -2.52 -2.64 -3.73
C ILE A 151 -2.15 -1.50 -2.78
N HIS A 152 -1.61 -1.81 -1.59
CA HIS A 152 -1.20 -0.81 -0.62
C HIS A 152 0.03 -0.02 -1.08
N TYR A 153 1.12 -0.71 -1.47
CA TYR A 153 2.40 -0.05 -1.79
C TYR A 153 2.37 0.78 -3.06
N VAL A 154 1.49 0.46 -4.02
CA VAL A 154 1.22 1.37 -5.15
C VAL A 154 0.60 2.67 -4.66
N GLY A 155 -0.17 2.67 -3.56
CA GLY A 155 -0.60 3.90 -2.91
C GLY A 155 0.56 4.65 -2.26
N ASP A 156 1.38 3.94 -1.47
CA ASP A 156 2.52 4.52 -0.74
C ASP A 156 3.51 5.23 -1.65
N ILE A 157 3.90 4.62 -2.77
CA ILE A 157 4.90 5.20 -3.68
C ILE A 157 4.43 6.50 -4.33
N HIS A 158 3.11 6.77 -4.36
CA HIS A 158 2.55 8.02 -4.86
C HIS A 158 2.37 9.09 -3.76
N GLN A 159 2.63 8.75 -2.49
CA GLN A 159 2.58 9.66 -1.36
C GLN A 159 3.91 10.43 -1.26
N PRO A 160 3.94 11.77 -1.44
CA PRO A 160 5.22 12.51 -1.55
C PRO A 160 6.14 12.48 -0.33
N LEU A 161 5.58 12.33 0.87
CA LEU A 161 6.33 12.20 2.12
C LEU A 161 6.83 10.78 2.38
N HIS A 162 6.40 9.76 1.63
CA HIS A 162 6.96 8.40 1.65
C HIS A 162 8.21 8.28 0.78
N THR A 163 8.69 9.39 0.19
CA THR A 163 9.88 9.40 -0.65
C THR A 163 10.97 10.37 -0.16
N VAL A 164 10.86 10.89 1.07
CA VAL A 164 11.73 11.96 1.56
C VAL A 164 12.03 11.86 3.06
N THR A 165 13.28 12.20 3.43
CA THR A 165 13.71 12.43 4.83
C THR A 165 14.38 13.78 5.02
#